data_AF-A0A7C3DGB2-F1
#
_entry.id   AF-A0A7C3DGB2-F1
#
_cell.length_a   1.000
_cell.length_b   1.000
_cell.length_c   1.000
_cell.angle_alpha   90.00
_cell.angle_beta   90.00
_cell.angle_gamma   90.00
#
_symmetry.space_group_name_H-M   'P 1'
#
loop_
_entity.id
_entity.type
_entity.pdbx_description
1 polymer ?
#
loop_
_entity_poly.entity_id
_entity_poly.type
_entity_poly.pdbx_seq_one_letter_code
_entity_poly.pdbx_strand_id
1 'polypeptide(L)'
;MPKRMTRRDFLKRSALGGAAVGLGVRSLEALGAESAGPLPSSVLGANDRVRVGMIGVGARAQELLEAIKKVPGTEIVAVCDA
;
A
#
# COMPACT_ATOMS: atom_id res chain seq x y z
N MET A 1 -14.10 -5.91 28.45
CA MET A 1 -13.90 -6.71 27.22
C MET A 1 -13.60 -5.76 26.07
N PRO A 2 -12.51 -5.91 25.31
CA PRO A 2 -12.26 -5.06 24.15
C PRO A 2 -13.36 -5.24 23.10
N LYS A 3 -13.86 -4.14 22.55
CA LYS A 3 -14.96 -4.15 21.57
C LYS A 3 -14.46 -4.79 20.28
N ARG A 4 -15.14 -5.85 19.81
CA ARG A 4 -14.80 -6.57 18.57
C ARG A 4 -14.90 -5.62 17.37
N MET A 5 -13.80 -5.46 16.63
CA MET A 5 -13.71 -4.57 15.49
C MET A 5 -14.49 -5.15 14.30
N THR A 6 -15.41 -4.38 13.73
CA THR A 6 -16.16 -4.81 12.54
C THR A 6 -15.44 -4.39 11.26
N ARG A 7 -15.76 -5.05 10.13
CA ARG A 7 -15.20 -4.69 8.80
C ARG A 7 -15.44 -3.21 8.45
N ARG A 8 -16.59 -2.67 8.86
CA ARG A 8 -16.95 -1.25 8.67
C ARG A 8 -16.07 -0.35 9.52
N ASP A 9 -15.74 -0.75 10.75
CA ASP A 9 -14.82 0.02 11.61
C ASP A 9 -13.40 0.01 11.05
N PHE A 10 -12.95 -1.12 10.49
CA PHE A 10 -11.67 -1.21 9.80
C PHE A 10 -11.64 -0.29 8.57
N LEU A 11 -12.61 -0.39 7.67
CA LEU A 11 -12.68 0.48 6.47
C LEU A 11 -12.74 1.96 6.83
N LYS A 12 -13.50 2.34 7.87
CA LYS A 12 -13.54 3.72 8.37
C LYS A 12 -12.19 4.18 8.91
N ARG A 13 -11.51 3.34 9.68
CA ARG A 13 -10.18 3.65 10.24
C ARG A 13 -9.10 3.72 9.16
N SER A 14 -9.13 2.80 8.18
CA SER A 14 -8.20 2.80 7.05
C SER A 14 -8.43 3.99 6.12
N ALA A 15 -9.69 4.38 5.88
CA ALA A 15 -10.01 5.58 5.11
C ALA A 15 -9.59 6.87 5.84
N LEU A 16 -9.78 6.93 7.16
CA LEU A 16 -9.33 8.08 7.98
C LEU A 16 -7.81 8.17 8.05
N GLY A 17 -7.11 7.03 8.20
CA GLY A 17 -5.64 6.96 8.14
C GLY A 17 -5.09 7.32 6.76
N GLY A 18 -5.74 6.91 5.68
CA GLY A 18 -5.36 7.26 4.30
C GLY A 18 -5.58 8.75 3.98
N ALA A 19 -6.69 9.33 4.43
CA ALA A 19 -6.98 10.75 4.23
C ALA A 19 -6.07 11.66 5.09
N ALA A 20 -5.66 11.21 6.28
CA ALA A 20 -4.68 11.91 7.10
C ALA A 20 -3.28 11.94 6.45
N VAL A 21 -2.91 10.95 5.63
CA VAL A 21 -1.68 11.02 4.83
C VAL A 21 -1.85 11.92 3.60
N GLY A 22 -3.03 11.93 2.98
CA GLY A 22 -3.33 12.77 1.81
C GLY A 22 -3.56 14.26 2.09
N LEU A 23 -4.06 14.63 3.27
CA LEU A 23 -4.33 16.01 3.68
C LEU A 23 -3.43 16.49 4.85
N GLY A 24 -2.83 15.58 5.61
CA GLY A 24 -2.14 15.89 6.86
C GLY A 24 -0.71 16.42 6.72
N VAL A 25 -0.11 16.43 5.53
CA VAL A 25 1.18 17.14 5.33
C VAL A 25 1.05 18.66 5.41
N ARG A 26 -0.16 19.23 5.30
CA ARG A 26 -0.38 20.68 5.50
C ARG A 26 -1.08 21.05 6.80
N SER A 27 -1.60 20.08 7.55
CA SER A 27 -2.38 20.34 8.78
C SER A 27 -1.66 19.91 10.07
N LEU A 28 -0.51 19.25 9.97
CA LEU A 28 0.30 18.90 11.15
C LEU A 28 0.99 20.12 11.81
N GLU A 29 1.14 21.26 11.10
CA GLU A 29 1.56 22.52 11.73
C GLU A 29 0.49 23.09 12.70
N ALA A 30 -0.79 22.75 12.54
CA ALA A 30 -1.88 23.34 13.32
C ALA A 30 -2.17 22.62 14.65
N LEU A 31 -1.55 21.46 14.91
CA LEU A 31 -1.90 20.61 16.07
C LEU A 31 -0.75 20.38 17.07
N GLY A 32 0.35 21.15 17.00
CA GLY A 32 1.39 21.09 18.02
C GLY A 32 1.98 19.69 18.22
N ALA A 33 2.07 18.90 17.16
CA ALA A 33 2.66 17.57 17.20
C ALA A 33 4.17 17.68 16.89
N GLU A 34 4.92 18.25 17.83
CA GLU A 34 6.38 18.37 17.81
C GLU A 34 7.16 17.03 17.85
N SER A 35 6.47 15.89 17.74
CA SER A 35 7.06 14.55 17.86
C SER A 35 6.90 13.64 16.64
N ALA A 36 6.37 14.13 15.51
CA ALA A 36 6.46 13.41 14.24
C ALA A 36 7.59 14.03 13.40
N GLY A 37 8.81 13.54 13.60
CA GLY A 37 9.95 13.92 12.75
C GLY A 37 9.60 13.78 11.27
N PRO A 38 10.24 14.58 10.38
CA PRO A 38 9.89 14.62 8.97
C PRO A 38 9.81 13.19 8.41
N LEU A 39 8.62 12.81 7.94
CA LEU A 39 8.43 11.55 7.23
C LEU A 39 9.53 11.48 6.17
N PRO A 40 10.35 10.42 6.14
CA PRO A 40 11.48 10.37 5.23
C PRO A 40 10.93 10.51 3.81
N SER A 41 11.53 11.41 3.03
CA SER A 41 11.14 11.72 1.65
C SER A 41 11.08 10.49 0.75
N SER A 42 11.71 9.39 1.17
CA SER A 42 11.62 8.06 0.56
C SER A 42 10.19 7.50 0.53
N VAL A 43 9.28 7.92 1.41
CA VAL A 43 7.90 7.38 1.45
C VAL A 43 7.03 7.94 0.31
N LEU A 44 7.35 9.13 -0.22
CA LEU A 44 6.57 9.78 -1.28
C LEU A 44 7.04 9.45 -2.71
N GLY A 45 8.04 8.56 -2.86
CA GLY A 45 8.62 8.18 -4.16
C GLY A 45 9.04 6.72 -4.31
N ALA A 46 8.88 5.86 -3.30
CA ALA A 46 9.34 4.45 -3.36
C ALA A 46 8.51 3.52 -4.29
N ASN A 47 7.74 4.07 -5.23
CA ASN A 47 6.86 3.32 -6.13
C ASN A 47 7.25 3.38 -7.61
N ASP A 48 8.43 3.93 -7.96
CA ASP A 48 8.92 3.92 -9.35
C ASP A 48 9.05 2.48 -9.91
N ARG A 49 9.15 1.49 -9.02
CA ARG A 49 9.22 0.07 -9.36
C ARG A 49 8.46 -0.81 -8.36
N VAL A 50 7.36 -1.41 -8.80
CA VAL A 50 6.54 -2.37 -8.06
C VAL A 50 7.05 -3.79 -8.34
N ARG A 51 7.57 -4.45 -7.30
CA ARG A 51 8.04 -5.85 -7.39
C ARG A 51 6.89 -6.80 -7.10
N VAL A 52 6.64 -7.73 -8.01
CA VAL A 52 5.51 -8.67 -7.98
C VAL A 52 6.01 -10.10 -7.81
N GLY A 53 5.47 -10.81 -6.84
CA GLY A 53 5.67 -12.26 -6.67
C GLY A 53 4.37 -13.01 -6.98
N MET A 54 4.48 -14.20 -7.57
CA MET A 54 3.33 -15.06 -7.90
C MET A 54 3.42 -16.40 -7.17
N ILE A 55 2.29 -16.87 -6.62
CA ILE A 55 2.16 -18.19 -5.99
C ILE A 55 1.05 -18.95 -6.71
N GLY A 56 1.38 -20.14 -7.23
CA GLY A 56 0.55 -20.96 -8.11
C GLY A 56 0.52 -20.40 -9.53
N VAL A 57 1.20 -21.06 -10.49
CA VAL A 57 1.30 -20.60 -11.89
C VAL A 57 0.44 -21.41 -12.86
N GLY A 58 -0.79 -21.71 -12.45
CA GLY A 58 -1.82 -22.32 -13.30
C GLY A 58 -2.36 -21.39 -14.40
N ALA A 59 -3.33 -21.87 -15.18
CA ALA A 59 -3.83 -21.17 -16.39
C ALA A 59 -4.18 -19.69 -16.18
N ARG A 60 -4.90 -19.36 -15.10
CA ARG A 60 -5.29 -17.97 -14.81
C ARG A 60 -4.11 -17.09 -14.36
N ALA A 61 -3.13 -17.68 -13.70
CA ALA A 61 -1.93 -16.95 -13.28
C ALA A 61 -1.11 -16.54 -14.51
N GLN A 62 -1.09 -17.34 -15.57
CA GLN A 62 -0.42 -16.98 -16.82
C GLN A 62 -1.05 -15.74 -17.47
N GLU A 63 -2.38 -15.68 -17.56
CA GLU A 63 -3.09 -14.49 -18.05
C GLU A 63 -2.76 -13.25 -17.19
N LEU A 64 -2.69 -13.41 -15.87
CA LEU A 64 -2.37 -12.31 -14.96
C LEU A 64 -0.92 -11.85 -15.10
N LEU A 65 0.03 -12.78 -15.25
CA LEU A 65 1.44 -12.46 -15.48
C LEU A 65 1.62 -11.68 -16.79
N GLU A 66 0.90 -12.06 -17.86
CA GLU A 66 0.91 -11.32 -19.12
C GLU A 66 0.27 -9.93 -18.99
N ALA A 67 -0.75 -9.78 -18.16
CA ALA A 67 -1.32 -8.47 -17.86
C ALA A 67 -0.34 -7.60 -17.05
N ILE A 68 0.33 -8.18 -16.04
CA ILE A 68 1.31 -7.48 -15.19
C ILE A 68 2.47 -6.95 -16.04
N LYS A 69 3.02 -7.75 -16.96
CA LYS A 69 4.10 -7.31 -17.87
C LYS A 69 3.77 -6.04 -18.68
N LYS A 70 2.50 -5.76 -18.92
CA LYS A 70 2.04 -4.58 -19.67
C LYS A 70 1.94 -3.32 -18.80
N VAL A 71 2.00 -3.46 -17.47
CA VAL A 71 1.92 -2.34 -16.53
C VAL A 71 3.33 -1.74 -16.36
N PRO A 72 3.55 -0.46 -16.75
CA PRO A 72 4.83 0.20 -16.58
C PRO A 72 5.27 0.22 -15.12
N GLY A 73 6.58 0.12 -14.89
CA GLY A 73 7.15 0.16 -13.54
C GLY A 73 6.86 -1.10 -12.72
N THR A 74 6.41 -2.21 -13.31
CA THR A 74 6.29 -3.49 -12.60
C THR A 74 7.44 -4.43 -12.96
N GLU A 75 7.83 -5.27 -12.00
CA GLU A 75 8.85 -6.31 -12.18
C GLU A 75 8.42 -7.59 -11.48
N ILE A 76 8.30 -8.69 -12.22
CA ILE A 76 8.02 -9.99 -11.62
C ILE A 76 9.34 -10.56 -11.10
N VAL A 77 9.47 -10.74 -9.78
CA VAL A 77 10.75 -11.08 -9.13
C VAL A 77 10.79 -12.45 -8.48
N ALA A 78 9.64 -13.11 -8.33
CA ALA A 78 9.57 -14.44 -7.75
C ALA A 78 8.34 -15.20 -8.25
N VAL A 79 8.48 -16.50 -8.38
CA VAL A 79 7.39 -17.46 -8.64
C VAL A 79 7.55 -18.67 -7.71
N CYS A 80 6.43 -19.22 -7.28
CA CYS A 80 6.37 -20.45 -6.49
C CYS A 80 5.20 -21.31 -6.99
N ASP A 81 5.43 -22.61 -7.20
CA ASP A 81 4.39 -23.59 -7.55
C ASP A 81 4.68 -24.95 -6.92
N ALA A 82 3.70 -25.86 -6.96
CA ALA A 82 3.76 -27.21 -6.38
C ALA A 82 4.65 -28.20 -7.15
#